data_AF-A0A929G074-F1
#
_entry.id   AF-A0A929G074-F1
#
_cell.length_a   1.000
_cell.length_b   1.000
_cell.length_c   1.000
_cell.angle_alpha   90.00
_cell.angle_beta   90.00
_cell.angle_gamma   90.00
#
_symmetry.space_group_name_H-M   'P 1'
#
loop_
_entity.id
_entity.type
_entity.pdbx_description
1 polymer ?
#
loop_
_entity_poly.entity_id
_entity_poly.type
_entity_poly.pdbx_seq_one_letter_code
_entity_poly.pdbx_strand_id
1 'polypeptide(L)'
;MRLAARALAAVGRLRRAPAAMLARVGRVPARRRRVVLLATAALTLVSVLAAAVLVVAGHRAQAITEARSEAVAQARLRVAEVLSYRADTIDGDIDRARKHTAGSFAQYYVPFAQRTIAPAVRKQGTSSVAVVSRAAPVSTTPDSVVVLVFIDQQTSSEQAPQARGTSSTARVTMTRIAGQWLISELTPTST
;
A
#
# COMPACT_ATOMS: atom_id res chain seq x y z
N MET A 1 -14.47 72.54 84.12
CA MET A 1 -15.51 73.41 83.54
C MET A 1 -14.92 74.79 83.30
N ARG A 2 -14.34 75.02 82.12
CA ARG A 2 -13.97 76.34 81.58
C ARG A 2 -13.51 76.19 80.13
N LEU A 3 -14.16 76.96 79.26
CA LEU A 3 -13.72 77.42 77.94
C LEU A 3 -13.87 76.46 76.75
N ALA A 4 -15.11 76.43 76.26
CA ALA A 4 -15.42 76.25 74.85
C ALA A 4 -15.01 77.52 74.05
N ALA A 5 -14.81 77.30 72.74
CA ALA A 5 -14.86 78.26 71.64
C ALA A 5 -13.64 79.16 71.36
N ARG A 6 -12.88 78.77 70.33
CA ARG A 6 -12.22 79.56 69.26
C ARG A 6 -11.11 78.66 68.67
N ALA A 7 -10.98 78.37 67.39
CA ALA A 7 -11.35 79.10 66.19
C ALA A 7 -11.43 78.16 64.96
N LEU A 8 -12.17 78.63 63.95
CA LEU A 8 -12.25 78.10 62.59
C LEU A 8 -10.87 77.95 61.92
N ALA A 9 -10.56 76.73 61.48
CA ALA A 9 -9.80 76.34 60.29
C ALA A 9 -9.47 74.84 60.48
N ALA A 10 -9.95 73.88 59.73
CA ALA A 10 -9.98 73.84 58.28
C ALA A 10 -11.11 72.90 57.83
N VAL A 11 -12.13 73.48 57.23
CA VAL A 11 -12.93 72.79 56.22
C VAL A 11 -12.00 72.52 55.04
N GLY A 12 -11.86 71.26 54.66
CA GLY A 12 -11.34 70.87 53.35
C GLY A 12 -10.06 70.04 53.39
N ARG A 13 -10.15 68.89 52.70
CA ARG A 13 -9.11 67.86 52.43
C ARG A 13 -9.09 66.80 53.54
N LEU A 14 -9.43 65.53 53.31
CA LEU A 14 -9.08 64.69 52.17
C LEU A 14 -10.21 63.71 51.85
N ARG A 15 -10.98 64.09 50.82
CA ARG A 15 -11.69 63.18 49.95
C ARG A 15 -10.63 62.48 49.07
N ARG A 16 -10.74 61.14 48.97
CA ARG A 16 -10.11 60.21 48.00
C ARG A 16 -8.66 59.78 48.24
N ALA A 17 -8.51 58.48 48.52
CA ALA A 17 -7.41 57.64 48.06
C ALA A 17 -8.02 56.30 47.55
N PRO A 18 -7.39 55.65 46.55
CA PRO A 18 -8.07 55.44 45.27
C PRO A 18 -8.53 54.00 45.03
N ALA A 19 -9.69 53.86 44.36
CA ALA A 19 -10.14 52.64 43.69
C ALA A 19 -9.29 52.31 42.43
N ALA A 20 -7.97 52.38 42.52
CA ALA A 20 -7.04 52.24 41.39
C ALA A 20 -6.18 50.97 41.47
N MET A 21 -6.67 49.92 42.14
CA MET A 21 -5.96 48.64 42.24
C MET A 21 -6.71 47.47 41.59
N LEU A 22 -7.52 47.74 40.54
CA LEU A 22 -8.17 46.67 39.76
C LEU A 22 -8.13 46.82 38.24
N ALA A 23 -7.37 47.76 37.67
CA ALA A 23 -7.39 47.90 36.21
C ALA A 23 -6.03 48.28 35.61
N ARG A 24 -5.08 47.36 35.66
CA ARG A 24 -4.03 47.27 34.63
C ARG A 24 -3.90 45.85 34.11
N VAL A 25 -4.99 45.34 33.53
CA VAL A 25 -4.84 44.39 32.42
C VAL A 25 -4.19 45.19 31.29
N GLY A 26 -2.86 45.08 31.16
CA GLY A 26 -2.11 45.77 30.12
C GLY A 26 -2.69 45.41 28.75
N ARG A 27 -3.25 46.40 28.04
CA ARG A 27 -3.72 46.21 26.66
C ARG A 27 -2.51 45.88 25.80
N VAL A 28 -2.38 44.64 25.34
CA VAL A 28 -1.35 44.25 24.37
C VAL A 28 -1.56 45.10 23.11
N PRO A 29 -0.52 45.75 22.55
CA PRO A 29 -0.68 46.58 21.36
C PRO A 29 -1.25 45.74 20.21
N ALA A 30 -2.25 46.27 19.51
CA ALA A 30 -3.01 45.55 18.48
C ALA A 30 -2.13 44.90 17.41
N ARG A 31 -0.98 45.50 17.10
CA ARG A 31 0.04 44.97 16.17
C ARG A 31 0.67 43.66 16.69
N ARG A 32 1.03 43.58 17.98
CA ARG A 32 1.59 42.36 18.59
C ARG A 32 0.55 41.23 18.64
N ARG A 33 -0.71 41.56 18.93
CA ARG A 33 -1.82 40.59 18.87
C ARG A 33 -2.02 40.03 17.46
N ARG A 34 -2.00 40.89 16.42
CA ARG A 34 -2.09 40.45 15.02
C ARG A 34 -0.93 39.55 14.62
N VAL A 35 0.31 39.90 14.99
CA VAL A 35 1.49 39.06 14.70
C VAL A 35 1.39 37.69 15.37
N VAL A 36 0.99 37.63 16.63
CA VAL A 36 0.79 36.35 17.33
C VAL A 36 -0.33 35.52 16.69
N LEU A 37 -1.44 36.15 16.31
CA LEU A 37 -2.54 35.45 15.62
C LEU A 37 -2.10 34.91 14.25
N LEU A 38 -1.36 35.70 13.47
CA LEU A 38 -0.84 35.25 12.18
C LEU A 38 0.20 34.14 12.33
N ALA A 39 1.10 34.25 13.31
CA ALA A 39 2.11 33.23 13.58
C ALA A 39 1.48 31.92 14.06
N THR A 40 0.49 31.98 14.93
CA THR A 40 -0.26 30.80 15.39
C THR A 40 -1.08 30.19 14.26
N ALA A 41 -1.77 30.99 13.45
CA ALA A 41 -2.48 30.50 12.27
C ALA A 41 -1.54 29.82 11.26
N ALA A 42 -0.39 30.43 10.95
CA ALA A 42 0.62 29.85 10.07
C ALA A 42 1.16 28.52 10.64
N LEU A 43 1.46 28.47 11.94
CA LEU A 43 1.90 27.25 12.61
C LEU A 43 0.85 26.15 12.54
N THR A 44 -0.42 26.46 12.83
CA THR A 44 -1.51 25.48 12.72
C THR A 44 -1.67 24.95 11.30
N LEU A 45 -1.56 25.80 10.29
CA LEU A 45 -1.65 25.38 8.89
C LEU A 45 -0.50 24.42 8.53
N VAL A 46 0.72 24.74 8.93
CA VAL A 46 1.89 23.88 8.72
C VAL A 46 1.73 22.54 9.44
N SER A 47 1.25 22.53 10.69
CA SER A 47 1.00 21.29 11.44
C SER A 47 -0.06 20.40 10.79
N VAL A 48 -1.16 21.00 10.29
CA VAL A 48 -2.20 20.24 9.58
C VAL A 48 -1.67 19.64 8.27
N LEU A 49 -0.90 20.41 7.50
CA LEU A 49 -0.27 19.91 6.26
C LEU A 49 0.72 18.78 6.55
N ALA A 50 1.55 18.92 7.58
CA ALA A 50 2.50 17.89 8.00
C ALA A 50 1.75 16.60 8.44
N ALA A 51 0.70 16.74 9.24
CA ALA A 51 -0.13 15.60 9.65
C ALA A 51 -0.79 14.91 8.45
N ALA A 52 -1.33 15.66 7.48
CA ALA A 52 -1.91 15.11 6.27
C ALA A 52 -0.88 14.32 5.45
N VAL A 53 0.33 14.85 5.27
CA VAL A 53 1.42 14.15 4.58
C VAL A 53 1.78 12.84 5.31
N LEU A 54 1.92 12.87 6.63
CA LEU A 54 2.23 11.68 7.43
C LEU A 54 1.14 10.61 7.33
N VAL A 55 -0.13 11.01 7.38
CA VAL A 55 -1.27 10.09 7.22
C VAL A 55 -1.24 9.44 5.84
N VAL A 56 -1.05 10.21 4.77
CA VAL A 56 -0.97 9.68 3.39
C VAL A 56 0.23 8.75 3.23
N ALA A 57 1.39 9.12 3.76
CA ALA A 57 2.58 8.27 3.73
C ALA A 57 2.36 6.95 4.48
N GLY A 58 1.71 7.00 5.65
CA GLY A 58 1.36 5.83 6.44
C GLY A 58 0.43 4.87 5.71
N HIS A 59 -0.66 5.39 5.13
CA HIS A 59 -1.61 4.58 4.34
C HIS A 59 -0.93 3.94 3.12
N ARG A 60 -0.06 4.68 2.43
CA ARG A 60 0.71 4.14 1.29
C ARG A 60 1.68 3.04 1.72
N ALA A 61 2.37 3.21 2.84
CA ALA A 61 3.29 2.19 3.35
C ALA A 61 2.55 0.90 3.74
N GLN A 62 1.37 1.03 4.36
CA GLN A 62 0.49 -0.10 4.66
C GLN A 62 0.02 -0.81 3.39
N ALA A 63 -0.52 -0.06 2.42
CA ALA A 63 -0.98 -0.62 1.15
C ALA A 63 0.14 -1.36 0.38
N ILE A 64 1.37 -0.84 0.39
CA ILE A 64 2.54 -1.52 -0.21
C ILE A 64 2.85 -2.83 0.54
N THR A 65 2.76 -2.83 1.87
CA THR A 65 3.07 -4.01 2.69
C THR A 65 2.04 -5.12 2.47
N GLU A 66 0.77 -4.76 2.39
CA GLU A 66 -0.34 -5.66 2.06
C GLU A 66 -0.24 -6.18 0.62
N ALA A 67 -0.02 -5.28 -0.35
CA ALA A 67 0.17 -5.67 -1.74
C ALA A 67 1.33 -6.66 -1.90
N ARG A 68 2.45 -6.43 -1.21
CA ARG A 68 3.61 -7.32 -1.21
C ARG A 68 3.25 -8.73 -0.74
N SER A 69 2.58 -8.86 0.41
CA SER A 69 2.28 -10.17 1.00
C SER A 69 1.22 -10.92 0.18
N GLU A 70 0.15 -10.24 -0.21
CA GLU A 70 -0.94 -10.82 -0.98
C GLU A 70 -0.50 -11.24 -2.38
N ALA A 71 0.22 -10.38 -3.10
CA ALA A 71 0.67 -10.68 -4.44
C ALA A 71 1.65 -11.86 -4.47
N VAL A 72 2.56 -11.96 -3.48
CA VAL A 72 3.48 -13.11 -3.37
C VAL A 72 2.72 -14.41 -3.09
N ALA A 73 1.72 -14.38 -2.21
CA ALA A 73 0.88 -15.55 -1.93
C ALA A 73 0.08 -15.98 -3.18
N GLN A 74 -0.51 -15.02 -3.88
CA GLN A 74 -1.28 -15.27 -5.10
C GLN A 74 -0.40 -15.73 -6.26
N ALA A 75 0.82 -15.18 -6.40
CA ALA A 75 1.79 -15.64 -7.41
C ALA A 75 2.12 -17.11 -7.23
N ARG A 76 2.37 -17.57 -5.99
CA ARG A 76 2.66 -18.98 -5.69
C ARG A 76 1.57 -19.93 -6.18
N LEU A 77 0.31 -19.59 -5.90
CA LEU A 77 -0.84 -20.41 -6.27
C LEU A 77 -1.07 -20.39 -7.79
N ARG A 78 -1.16 -19.18 -8.35
CA ARG A 78 -1.57 -18.97 -9.75
C ARG A 78 -0.54 -19.44 -10.75
N VAL A 79 0.75 -19.25 -10.45
CA VAL A 79 1.82 -19.75 -11.32
C VAL A 79 1.82 -21.27 -11.35
N ALA A 80 1.64 -21.93 -10.19
CA ALA A 80 1.53 -23.38 -10.13
C ALA A 80 0.34 -23.89 -10.96
N GLU A 81 -0.82 -23.23 -10.88
CA GLU A 81 -2.01 -23.57 -11.66
C GLU A 81 -1.83 -23.34 -13.17
N VAL A 82 -1.18 -22.25 -13.58
CA VAL A 82 -0.90 -21.96 -15.01
C VAL A 82 0.08 -22.96 -15.63
N LEU A 83 1.03 -23.46 -14.83
CA LEU A 83 2.07 -24.39 -15.30
C LEU A 83 1.71 -25.87 -15.12
N SER A 84 0.60 -26.17 -14.43
CA SER A 84 0.12 -27.53 -14.24
C SER A 84 -0.97 -27.86 -15.26
N TYR A 85 -0.82 -28.98 -15.96
CA TYR A 85 -1.76 -29.42 -16.99
C TYR A 85 -1.65 -30.90 -17.26
N ARG A 86 -2.65 -31.47 -17.91
CA ARG A 86 -2.63 -32.86 -18.37
C ARG A 86 -3.23 -32.99 -19.76
N ALA A 87 -2.78 -33.99 -20.52
CA ALA A 87 -3.26 -34.22 -21.89
C ALA A 87 -4.77 -34.47 -21.97
N ASP A 88 -5.35 -35.15 -20.99
CA ASP A 88 -6.78 -35.45 -20.89
C ASP A 88 -7.64 -34.22 -20.55
N THR A 89 -7.08 -33.22 -19.86
CA THR A 89 -7.81 -32.03 -19.39
C THR A 89 -7.33 -30.70 -19.98
N ILE A 90 -6.44 -30.73 -20.97
CA ILE A 90 -5.66 -29.54 -21.39
C ILE A 90 -6.52 -28.32 -21.75
N ASP A 91 -7.69 -28.50 -22.37
CA ASP A 91 -8.57 -27.38 -22.70
C ASP A 91 -9.13 -26.71 -21.43
N GLY A 92 -9.56 -27.53 -20.47
CA GLY A 92 -10.03 -27.07 -19.18
C GLY A 92 -8.92 -26.47 -18.33
N ASP A 93 -7.69 -27.00 -18.43
CA ASP A 93 -6.50 -26.43 -17.80
C ASP A 93 -6.21 -25.04 -18.34
N ILE A 94 -6.24 -24.85 -19.66
CA ILE A 94 -6.05 -23.54 -20.32
C ILE A 94 -7.15 -22.55 -19.90
N ASP A 95 -8.41 -23.01 -19.82
CA ASP A 95 -9.52 -22.18 -19.38
C ASP A 95 -9.40 -21.74 -17.92
N ARG A 96 -8.89 -22.61 -17.03
CA ARG A 96 -8.57 -22.26 -15.65
C ARG A 96 -7.39 -21.28 -15.61
N ALA A 97 -6.29 -21.61 -16.26
CA ALA A 97 -5.11 -20.78 -16.36
C ALA A 97 -5.44 -19.36 -16.83
N ARG A 98 -6.30 -19.20 -17.85
CA ARG A 98 -6.79 -17.90 -18.33
C ARG A 98 -7.34 -17.03 -17.20
N LYS A 99 -8.08 -17.58 -16.26
CA LYS A 99 -8.69 -16.85 -15.11
C LYS A 99 -7.64 -16.33 -14.13
N HIS A 100 -6.42 -16.83 -14.20
CA HIS A 100 -5.29 -16.38 -13.39
C HIS A 100 -4.41 -15.35 -14.09
N THR A 101 -4.71 -15.04 -15.35
CA THR A 101 -3.93 -14.13 -16.20
C THR A 101 -4.70 -12.85 -16.54
N ALA A 102 -3.98 -11.79 -16.87
CA ALA A 102 -4.56 -10.52 -17.28
C ALA A 102 -3.73 -9.82 -18.36
N GLY A 103 -4.30 -8.74 -18.90
CA GLY A 103 -3.61 -7.83 -19.81
C GLY A 103 -3.14 -8.50 -21.10
N SER A 104 -2.03 -8.00 -21.63
CA SER A 104 -1.40 -8.53 -22.84
C SER A 104 -0.94 -9.98 -22.69
N PHE A 105 -0.54 -10.40 -21.49
CA PHE A 105 -0.15 -11.78 -21.24
C PHE A 105 -1.32 -12.74 -21.47
N ALA A 106 -2.52 -12.46 -20.95
CA ALA A 106 -3.70 -13.28 -21.22
C ALA A 106 -4.04 -13.35 -22.72
N GLN A 107 -3.92 -12.22 -23.43
CA GLN A 107 -4.21 -12.11 -24.86
C GLN A 107 -3.25 -12.94 -25.72
N TYR A 108 -1.98 -13.05 -25.31
CA TYR A 108 -0.97 -13.87 -25.98
C TYR A 108 -1.05 -15.35 -25.56
N TYR A 109 -1.12 -15.61 -24.26
CA TYR A 109 -1.04 -16.93 -23.66
C TYR A 109 -2.12 -17.87 -24.18
N VAL A 110 -3.38 -17.42 -24.21
CA VAL A 110 -4.51 -18.32 -24.54
C VAL A 110 -4.44 -18.84 -25.98
N PRO A 111 -4.28 -17.99 -27.02
CA PRO A 111 -4.10 -18.47 -28.39
C PRO A 111 -2.86 -19.35 -28.56
N PHE A 112 -1.74 -18.99 -27.92
CA PHE A 112 -0.51 -19.79 -27.96
C PHE A 112 -0.73 -21.17 -27.34
N ALA A 113 -1.37 -21.23 -26.16
CA ALA A 113 -1.66 -22.46 -25.48
C ALA A 113 -2.58 -23.36 -26.31
N GLN A 114 -3.64 -22.81 -26.90
CA GLN A 114 -4.59 -23.57 -27.72
C GLN A 114 -3.98 -24.07 -29.04
N ARG A 115 -3.16 -23.25 -29.71
CA ARG A 115 -2.66 -23.56 -31.05
C ARG A 115 -1.34 -24.33 -31.05
N THR A 116 -0.57 -24.23 -29.96
CA THR A 116 0.79 -24.79 -29.89
C THR A 116 0.95 -25.77 -28.74
N ILE A 117 0.58 -25.39 -27.52
CA ILE A 117 0.78 -26.26 -26.34
C ILE A 117 -0.19 -27.45 -26.39
N ALA A 118 -1.48 -27.22 -26.54
CA ALA A 118 -2.49 -28.27 -26.46
C ALA A 118 -2.29 -29.40 -27.49
N PRO A 119 -2.03 -29.11 -28.78
CA PRO A 119 -1.74 -30.16 -29.75
C PRO A 119 -0.48 -30.96 -29.40
N ALA A 120 0.58 -30.29 -28.94
CA ALA A 120 1.83 -30.96 -28.56
C ALA A 120 1.65 -31.86 -27.33
N VAL A 121 0.95 -31.36 -26.30
CA VAL A 121 0.65 -32.09 -25.06
C VAL A 121 -0.20 -33.32 -25.35
N ARG A 122 -1.24 -33.20 -26.18
CA ARG A 122 -2.07 -34.34 -26.58
C ARG A 122 -1.27 -35.39 -27.35
N LYS A 123 -0.44 -34.95 -28.31
CA LYS A 123 0.37 -35.86 -29.13
C LYS A 123 1.38 -36.66 -28.30
N GLN A 124 1.93 -36.06 -27.25
CA GLN A 124 2.93 -36.70 -26.38
C GLN A 124 2.31 -37.37 -25.15
N GLY A 125 1.02 -37.17 -24.90
CA GLY A 125 0.37 -37.60 -23.65
C GLY A 125 1.03 -36.98 -22.42
N THR A 126 1.47 -35.72 -22.51
CA THR A 126 2.25 -35.07 -21.46
C THR A 126 1.36 -34.62 -20.30
N SER A 127 1.85 -34.80 -19.08
CA SER A 127 1.29 -34.24 -17.85
C SER A 127 2.39 -33.49 -17.12
N SER A 128 2.06 -32.33 -16.56
CA SER A 128 2.97 -31.52 -15.77
C SER A 128 2.32 -31.05 -14.49
N VAL A 129 3.05 -31.15 -13.39
CA VAL A 129 2.66 -30.63 -12.08
C VAL A 129 3.75 -29.69 -11.61
N ALA A 130 3.39 -28.44 -11.38
CA ALA A 130 4.30 -27.41 -10.91
C ALA A 130 3.96 -26.99 -9.48
N VAL A 131 5.00 -26.70 -8.70
CA VAL A 131 4.90 -26.13 -7.35
C VAL A 131 5.87 -24.96 -7.23
N VAL A 132 5.40 -23.85 -6.66
CA VAL A 132 6.28 -22.71 -6.36
C VAL A 132 6.87 -22.88 -4.96
N SER A 133 8.07 -23.46 -4.86
CA SER A 133 8.72 -23.74 -3.58
C SER A 133 9.19 -22.47 -2.87
N ARG A 134 9.63 -21.46 -3.62
CA ARG A 134 10.02 -20.15 -3.08
C ARG A 134 9.48 -19.02 -3.94
N ALA A 135 9.12 -17.92 -3.28
CA ALA A 135 8.71 -16.69 -3.96
C ALA A 135 9.18 -15.48 -3.14
N ALA A 136 9.72 -14.48 -3.82
CA ALA A 136 10.18 -13.25 -3.19
C ALA A 136 9.81 -12.04 -4.05
N PRO A 137 9.31 -10.95 -3.45
CA PRO A 137 9.02 -9.73 -4.19
C PRO A 137 10.32 -9.01 -4.56
N VAL A 138 10.39 -8.54 -5.80
CA VAL A 138 11.51 -7.78 -6.38
C VAL A 138 11.20 -6.29 -6.37
N SER A 139 9.96 -5.92 -6.71
CA SER A 139 9.46 -4.54 -6.63
C SER A 139 7.98 -4.56 -6.28
N THR A 140 7.48 -3.48 -5.67
CA THR A 140 6.12 -3.42 -5.14
C THR A 140 5.57 -2.00 -5.24
N THR A 141 4.38 -1.89 -5.82
CA THR A 141 3.45 -0.76 -5.70
C THR A 141 2.13 -1.28 -5.12
N PRO A 142 1.18 -0.42 -4.73
CA PRO A 142 -0.12 -0.86 -4.22
C PRO A 142 -0.89 -1.80 -5.17
N ASP A 143 -0.72 -1.63 -6.49
CA ASP A 143 -1.51 -2.33 -7.51
C ASP A 143 -0.66 -3.25 -8.41
N SER A 144 0.66 -3.26 -8.27
CA SER A 144 1.55 -4.10 -9.08
C SER A 144 2.76 -4.57 -8.28
N VAL A 145 3.04 -5.86 -8.35
CA VAL A 145 4.17 -6.49 -7.63
C VAL A 145 4.89 -7.41 -8.58
N VAL A 146 6.19 -7.20 -8.72
CA VAL A 146 7.06 -8.14 -9.43
C VAL A 146 7.58 -9.16 -8.44
N VAL A 147 7.37 -10.44 -8.72
CA VAL A 147 7.73 -11.58 -7.86
C VAL A 147 8.71 -12.48 -8.60
N LEU A 148 9.84 -12.78 -7.97
CA LEU A 148 10.73 -13.85 -8.39
C LEU A 148 10.21 -15.16 -7.79
N VAL A 149 9.94 -16.16 -8.63
CA VAL A 149 9.42 -17.47 -8.22
C VAL A 149 10.39 -18.57 -8.61
N PHE A 150 10.56 -19.54 -7.70
CA PHE A 150 11.29 -20.77 -7.91
C PHE A 150 10.28 -21.89 -8.09
N ILE A 151 10.32 -22.55 -9.23
CA ILE A 151 9.32 -23.50 -9.69
C ILE A 151 9.97 -24.87 -9.74
N ASP A 152 9.41 -25.81 -9.01
CA ASP A 152 9.73 -27.22 -9.09
C ASP A 152 8.63 -27.93 -9.87
N GLN A 153 8.99 -28.57 -10.97
CA GLN A 153 8.04 -29.16 -11.91
C GLN A 153 8.35 -30.63 -12.13
N GLN A 154 7.31 -31.46 -12.08
CA GLN A 154 7.35 -32.88 -12.41
C GLN A 154 6.61 -33.09 -13.71
N THR A 155 7.28 -33.63 -14.72
CA THR A 155 6.69 -33.85 -16.04
C THR A 155 6.81 -35.32 -16.44
N SER A 156 5.72 -35.92 -16.92
CA SER A 156 5.66 -37.27 -17.45
C SER A 156 4.98 -37.27 -18.82
N SER A 157 5.24 -38.28 -19.64
CA SER A 157 4.58 -38.47 -20.94
C SER A 157 4.32 -39.95 -21.19
N GLU A 158 3.54 -40.28 -22.24
CA GLU A 158 3.28 -41.68 -22.60
C GLU A 158 4.58 -42.44 -22.95
N GLN A 159 5.54 -41.74 -23.57
CA GLN A 159 6.85 -42.30 -23.95
C GLN A 159 7.84 -42.35 -22.78
N ALA A 160 7.61 -41.59 -21.72
CA ALA A 160 8.43 -41.55 -20.51
C ALA A 160 7.55 -41.47 -19.26
N PRO A 161 6.99 -42.61 -18.79
CA PRO A 161 6.02 -42.63 -17.69
C PRO A 161 6.61 -42.26 -16.34
N GLN A 162 7.93 -42.44 -16.17
CA GLN A 162 8.64 -41.99 -14.99
C GLN A 162 8.76 -40.46 -15.02
N ALA A 163 8.12 -39.79 -14.06
CA ALA A 163 8.15 -38.35 -13.96
C ALA A 163 9.59 -37.83 -13.81
N ARG A 164 9.94 -36.84 -14.63
CA ARG A 164 11.22 -36.13 -14.56
C ARG A 164 11.02 -34.79 -13.85
N GLY A 165 11.82 -34.57 -12.82
CA GLY A 165 11.86 -33.32 -12.07
C GLY A 165 12.77 -32.29 -12.71
N THR A 166 12.29 -31.06 -12.84
CA THR A 166 13.08 -29.90 -13.26
C THR A 166 12.79 -28.73 -12.34
N SER A 167 13.82 -27.99 -11.97
CA SER A 167 13.68 -26.73 -11.23
C SER A 167 14.04 -25.56 -12.14
N SER A 168 13.24 -24.50 -12.08
CA SER A 168 13.45 -23.28 -12.87
C SER A 168 13.08 -22.05 -12.06
N THR A 169 13.46 -20.88 -12.57
CA THR A 169 13.13 -19.59 -11.96
C THR A 169 12.46 -18.68 -12.99
N ALA A 170 11.49 -17.88 -12.55
CA ALA A 170 10.82 -16.91 -13.39
C ALA A 170 10.55 -15.61 -12.65
N ARG A 171 10.52 -14.50 -13.39
CA ARG A 171 9.98 -13.22 -12.94
C ARG A 171 8.52 -13.14 -13.36
N VAL A 172 7.65 -12.83 -12.40
CA VAL A 172 6.20 -12.77 -12.57
C VAL A 172 5.71 -11.41 -12.15
N THR A 173 5.05 -10.69 -13.04
CA THR A 173 4.38 -9.43 -12.70
C THR A 173 2.94 -9.76 -12.31
N MET A 174 2.61 -9.50 -11.06
CA MET A 174 1.25 -9.58 -10.52
C MET A 174 0.62 -8.18 -10.56
N THR A 175 -0.58 -8.07 -11.12
CA THR A 175 -1.33 -6.81 -11.16
C THR A 175 -2.70 -7.00 -10.51
N ARG A 176 -3.10 -6.05 -9.66
CA ARG A 176 -4.42 -6.05 -9.03
C ARG A 176 -5.45 -5.48 -9.99
N ILE A 177 -6.43 -6.29 -10.38
CA ILE A 177 -7.54 -5.90 -11.25
C ILE A 177 -8.84 -6.32 -10.57
N ALA A 178 -9.76 -5.37 -10.38
CA ALA A 178 -11.03 -5.59 -9.68
C ALA A 178 -10.86 -6.34 -8.33
N GLY A 179 -9.82 -5.97 -7.57
CA GLY A 179 -9.51 -6.58 -6.27
C GLY A 179 -8.73 -7.89 -6.31
N GLN A 180 -8.52 -8.49 -7.49
CA GLN A 180 -7.83 -9.77 -7.66
C GLN A 180 -6.41 -9.58 -8.19
N TRP A 181 -5.44 -10.29 -7.61
CA TRP A 181 -4.08 -10.37 -8.15
C TRP A 181 -4.01 -11.36 -9.30
N LEU A 182 -3.65 -10.88 -10.50
CA LEU A 182 -3.56 -11.67 -11.72
C LEU A 182 -2.16 -11.58 -12.32
N ILE A 183 -1.74 -12.64 -13.01
CA ILE A 183 -0.46 -12.69 -13.72
C ILE A 183 -0.60 -11.86 -15.00
N SER A 184 0.08 -10.71 -15.04
CA SER A 184 0.11 -9.83 -16.22
C SER A 184 1.39 -10.01 -17.05
N GLU A 185 2.39 -10.70 -16.51
CA GLU A 185 3.63 -11.06 -17.22
C GLU A 185 4.30 -12.26 -16.54
N LEU A 186 4.88 -13.15 -17.32
CA LEU A 186 5.69 -14.27 -16.83
C LEU A 186 6.88 -14.46 -17.77
N THR A 187 8.08 -14.23 -17.24
CA THR A 187 9.32 -14.27 -18.02
C THR A 187 10.31 -15.21 -17.33
N PRO A 188 10.75 -16.29 -18.00
CA PRO A 188 11.81 -17.16 -17.48
C PRO A 188 13.08 -16.35 -17.22
N THR A 189 13.76 -16.62 -16.12
CA THR A 189 15.11 -16.08 -15.92
C THR A 189 16.08 -17.08 -16.52
N SER A 190 16.73 -16.73 -17.63
CA SER A 190 17.88 -17.50 -18.14
C SER A 190 19.00 -17.39 -17.10
N THR A 191 19.21 -18.46 -16.35
CA THR A 191 20.46 -18.70 -15.61
C THR A 191 21.54 -19.17 -16.56
#